data_AF-A0A9J6EJE3-F1
#
_entry.id   AF-A0A9J6EJE3-F1
#
_cell.length_a   1.000
_cell.length_b   1.000
_cell.length_c   1.000
_cell.angle_alpha   90.00
_cell.angle_beta   90.00
_cell.angle_gamma   90.00
#
_symmetry.space_group_name_H-M   'P 1'
#
loop_
_entity.id
_entity.type
_entity.pdbx_description
1 polymer ?
#
loop_
_entity_poly.entity_id
_entity_poly.type
_entity_poly.pdbx_seq_one_letter_code
_entity_poly.pdbx_strand_id
1 'polypeptide(L)' 'MSCNGIRTHKVTDWDVFRGSLPAEKVVTEDIEEWRAGLVDRAAAATREIEMDASIERVDNHLAHLIEAKQVFLMS' A
#
# COMPACT_ATOMS: atom_id res chain seq x y z
N MET A 1 17.54 -1.39 -26.70
CA MET A 1 16.65 -0.33 -26.21
C MET A 1 15.64 -0.99 -25.30
N SER A 2 15.83 -0.91 -23.98
CA SER A 2 14.89 -1.49 -23.02
C SER A 2 13.82 -0.44 -22.73
N CYS A 3 12.57 -0.75 -23.08
CA CYS A 3 11.43 0.06 -22.67
C CYS A 3 11.18 -0.22 -21.18
N ASN A 4 11.80 0.57 -20.29
CA ASN A 4 11.40 0.59 -18.88
C ASN A 4 9.99 1.19 -18.81
N GLY A 5 8.98 0.33 -18.83
CA GLY A 5 7.59 0.75 -18.70
C GLY A 5 7.34 1.33 -17.32
N ILE A 6 6.85 2.57 -17.25
CA ILE A 6 6.35 3.16 -16.01
C ILE A 6 5.17 2.29 -15.54
N ARG A 7 5.22 1.79 -14.30
CA ARG A 7 4.11 1.05 -13.69
C ARG A 7 3.38 1.96 -12.71
N THR A 8 2.07 2.09 -12.89
CA THR A 8 1.21 2.85 -11.97
C THR A 8 0.68 1.92 -10.88
N HIS A 9 0.89 2.29 -9.62
CA HIS A 9 0.38 1.58 -8.46
C HIS A 9 -0.57 2.47 -7.66
N LYS A 10 -1.65 1.90 -7.15
CA LYS A 10 -2.54 2.56 -6.19
C LYS A 10 -2.05 2.27 -4.78
N VAL A 11 -1.77 3.32 -4.03
CA VAL A 11 -1.31 3.22 -2.64
C VAL A 11 -2.26 4.03 -1.75
N THR A 12 -2.87 3.33 -0.80
CA THR A 12 -3.75 3.93 0.21
C THR A 12 -2.94 4.32 1.43
N ASP A 13 -3.06 5.58 1.85
CA ASP A 13 -2.57 6.05 3.14
C ASP A 13 -3.57 5.66 4.23
N TRP A 14 -3.21 4.64 5.02
CA TRP A 14 -4.09 4.09 6.04
C TRP A 14 -4.27 5.01 7.25
N ASP A 15 -3.31 5.89 7.53
CA ASP A 15 -3.42 6.83 8.66
C ASP A 15 -4.40 7.95 8.29
N VAL A 16 -4.31 8.46 7.06
CA VAL A 16 -5.30 9.41 6.52
C VAL A 16 -6.69 8.77 6.46
N PHE A 17 -6.80 7.54 5.94
CA PHE A 17 -8.07 6.84 5.89
C PHE A 17 -8.70 6.68 7.27
N ARG A 18 -7.94 6.15 8.25
CA ARG A 18 -8.43 5.93 9.62
C ARG A 18 -8.77 7.25 10.32
N GLY A 19 -8.00 8.31 10.08
CA GLY A 19 -8.31 9.65 10.61
C GLY A 19 -9.58 10.27 10.02
N SER A 20 -9.99 9.84 8.81
CA SER A 20 -11.23 10.29 8.17
C SER A 20 -12.48 9.53 8.64
N LEU A 21 -12.30 8.43 9.37
CA LEU A 21 -13.43 7.66 9.92
C LEU A 21 -14.04 8.43 11.10
N PRO A 22 -15.37 8.45 11.24
CA PRO A 22 -16.03 9.04 12.40
C PRO A 22 -15.56 8.35 13.68
N ALA A 23 -15.16 9.15 14.68
CA ALA A 23 -14.65 8.65 15.96
C ALA A 23 -15.74 7.99 16.84
N GLU A 24 -17.00 8.31 16.59
CA GLU A 24 -18.15 7.76 17.30
C GLU A 24 -18.76 6.58 16.52
N LYS A 25 -19.36 5.63 17.25
CA LYS A 25 -20.14 4.55 16.65
C LYS A 25 -21.29 5.16 15.85
N VAL A 26 -21.12 5.26 14.53
CA VAL A 26 -22.17 5.68 13.62
C VAL A 26 -23.28 4.63 13.70
N VAL A 27 -24.41 5.01 14.28
CA VAL A 27 -25.66 4.28 14.11
C VAL A 27 -26.20 4.73 12.77
N THR A 28 -25.97 3.92 11.74
CA THR A 28 -26.45 4.16 10.39
C THR A 28 -27.81 3.50 10.23
N GLU A 29 -28.78 4.24 9.69
CA GLU A 29 -30.09 3.71 9.29
C GLU A 29 -30.07 3.07 7.89
N ASP A 30 -29.13 3.50 7.02
CA ASP A 30 -28.92 2.99 5.66
C ASP A 30 -27.49 2.49 5.42
N ILE A 31 -27.34 1.16 5.36
CA ILE A 31 -26.05 0.50 5.18
C ILE A 31 -25.37 0.82 3.84
N GLU A 32 -26.13 1.11 2.78
CA GLU A 32 -25.54 1.42 1.47
C GLU A 32 -24.96 2.83 1.47
N GLU A 33 -25.60 3.79 2.13
CA GLU A 33 -25.05 5.14 2.30
C GLU A 33 -23.75 5.10 3.11
N TRP A 34 -23.72 4.32 4.18
CA TRP A 34 -22.50 4.14 4.98
C TRP A 34 -21.38 3.48 4.19
N ARG A 35 -21.71 2.43 3.42
CA ARG A 35 -20.76 1.75 2.54
C ARG A 35 -20.21 2.70 1.47
N ALA A 36 -21.05 3.48 0.82
CA ALA A 36 -20.62 4.47 -0.18
C ALA A 36 -19.66 5.47 0.46
N GLY A 37 -19.99 5.98 1.65
CA GLY A 37 -19.11 6.88 2.39
C GLY A 37 -17.75 6.28 2.76
N LEU A 38 -17.65 4.97 3.01
CA LEU A 38 -16.37 4.29 3.24
C LEU A 38 -15.55 4.18 1.96
N VAL A 39 -16.20 3.87 0.83
CA VAL A 39 -15.54 3.78 -0.49
C VAL A 39 -14.97 5.15 -0.86
N ASP A 40 -15.73 6.22 -0.67
CA ASP A 40 -15.27 7.58 -0.97
C ASP A 40 -14.07 8.00 -0.13
N ARG A 41 -14.09 7.68 1.18
CA ARG A 41 -12.95 7.94 2.07
C ARG A 41 -11.71 7.13 1.68
N ALA A 42 -11.89 5.86 1.32
CA ALA A 42 -10.80 5.01 0.85
C ALA A 42 -10.21 5.54 -0.47
N ALA A 43 -11.06 6.00 -1.38
CA ALA A 43 -10.65 6.62 -2.64
C ALA A 43 -9.86 7.92 -2.39
N ALA A 44 -10.33 8.79 -1.49
CA ALA A 44 -9.65 10.03 -1.13
C ALA A 44 -8.29 9.81 -0.46
N ALA A 45 -8.15 8.72 0.31
CA ALA A 45 -6.89 8.32 0.92
C ALA A 45 -5.96 7.54 -0.03
N THR A 46 -6.42 7.19 -1.23
CA THR A 46 -5.65 6.43 -2.22
C THR A 46 -5.08 7.34 -3.28
N ARG A 47 -3.77 7.27 -3.48
CA ARG A 47 -3.08 7.98 -4.55
C ARG A 47 -2.46 7.02 -5.54
N GLU A 48 -2.38 7.45 -6.78
CA GLU A 48 -1.61 6.75 -7.81
C GLU A 48 -0.16 7.23 -7.75
N ILE A 49 0.76 6.28 -7.71
CA ILE A 49 2.20 6.54 -7.79
C ILE A 49 2.75 5.84 -9.02
N GLU A 50 3.57 6.56 -9.76
CA GLU A 50 4.38 6.01 -10.84
C GLU A 50 5.67 5.46 -10.24
N MET A 51 5.97 4.20 -10.54
CA MET A 51 7.23 3.58 -10.17
C MET A 51 7.95 3.11 -11.41
N ASP A 52 9.23 3.44 -11.51
CA ASP A 52 10.11 2.89 -12.53
C ASP A 52 10.19 1.37 -12.37
N ALA A 53 10.10 0.64 -13.48
CA ALA A 53 10.19 -0.82 -13.52
C ALA A 53 11.56 -1.40 -13.13
N SER A 54 12.44 -0.64 -12.45
CA SER A 54 13.76 -1.11 -12.03
C SER A 54 13.68 -2.02 -10.80
N ILE A 55 13.03 -3.17 -10.95
CA ILE A 55 13.08 -4.29 -9.99
C ILE A 55 14.40 -5.06 -10.11
N GLU A 56 15.18 -4.87 -11.19
CA GLU A 56 16.43 -5.62 -11.43
C GLU A 56 17.57 -5.34 -10.43
N ARG A 57 17.48 -4.32 -9.57
CA ARG A 57 18.55 -4.00 -8.59
C ARG A 57 18.20 -4.26 -7.13
N VAL A 58 16.95 -4.62 -6.86
CA VAL A 58 16.49 -4.91 -5.50
C VAL A 58 16.91 -6.32 -5.06
N ASP A 59 17.18 -7.23 -6.00
CA ASP A 59 17.43 -8.63 -5.68
C ASP A 59 18.76 -8.92 -4.97
N ASN A 60 19.91 -8.35 -5.37
CA ASN A 60 21.19 -8.78 -4.80
C ASN A 60 21.40 -8.34 -3.34
N HIS A 61 21.04 -7.10 -2.98
CA HIS A 61 21.26 -6.61 -1.62
C HIS A 61 20.31 -7.28 -0.63
N LEU A 62 19.04 -7.46 -1.01
CA LEU A 62 18.06 -8.18 -0.19
C LEU A 62 18.38 -9.68 -0.10
N ALA A 63 18.81 -10.31 -1.20
CA ALA A 63 19.26 -11.70 -1.18
C ALA A 63 20.41 -11.91 -0.18
N HIS A 64 21.43 -11.04 -0.22
CA HIS A 64 22.54 -11.11 0.73
C HIS A 64 22.12 -10.87 2.19
N LEU A 65 21.18 -9.96 2.44
CA LEU A 65 20.65 -9.74 3.79
C LEU A 65 19.84 -10.95 4.30
N ILE A 66 19.10 -11.63 3.41
CA ILE A 66 18.37 -12.85 3.72
C ILE A 66 19.33 -14.01 4.01
N GLU A 67 20.36 -14.19 3.18
CA GLU A 67 21.42 -15.19 3.38
C GLU A 67 22.15 -14.97 4.71
N ALA A 68 22.58 -13.73 4.99
CA ALA A 68 23.24 -13.39 6.25
C ALA A 68 22.36 -13.70 7.47
N LYS A 69 21.05 -13.41 7.39
CA LYS A 69 20.10 -13.74 8.45
C LYS A 69 19.98 -15.26 8.68
N GLN A 70 19.96 -16.06 7.60
CA GLN A 70 19.86 -17.52 7.71
C GLN A 70 21.10 -18.12 8.36
N VAL A 71 22.30 -17.62 8.03
CA VAL A 71 23.55 -18.06 8.65
C VAL A 71 23.56 -17.77 10.15
N PHE A 72 23.10 -16.59 10.58
CA PHE A 72 23.01 -16.23 12.00
C PHE A 72 21.99 -17.06 12.80
N LEU A 73 20.95 -17.59 12.15
CA LEU A 73 19.92 -18.41 12.81
C LEU A 73 20.29 -19.90 12.90
N MET A 74 21.31 -20.34 12.14
CA MET A 74 21.79 -21.71 12.12
C MET A 74 23.08 -21.93 12.94
N SER A 75 23.66 -20.87 13.52
CA SER A 75 24.74 -20.95 14.52
C SER A 75 24.19 -20.98 15.94
#